data_AF-A0A2D7J9D4-F1
#
_entry.id   AF-A0A2D7J9D4-F1
#
_cell.length_a   1.000
_cell.length_b   1.000
_cell.length_c   1.000
_cell.angle_alpha   90.00
_cell.angle_beta   90.00
_cell.angle_gamma   90.00
#
_symmetry.space_group_name_H-M   'P 1'
#
loop_
_entity.id
_entity.type
_entity.pdbx_description
1 polymer ?
#
loop_
_entity_poly.entity_id
_entity_poly.type
_entity_poly.pdbx_seq_one_letter_code
_entity_poly.pdbx_strand_id
1 'polypeptide(L)'
;MNVEDLILISVDDHVVEPPGMFDNHMTQAELDTIAPRLIEENGTNFWLYEGHKIGNMGLNAVVGRPKEEYGMEPLRYEDMRDGVYSIDARIGDMDANGILSSICFPTFPTFAGNLFHQSKDKQAAKRVIEAYNDWHIDEWAAAHPGRIIPMAMLPIWDSDLMVAEVKRAVAKGCRAITFPDNPTFHGFPGIHTPHWDKLWEVCAENDVVINCHIGTGAAPPHSSPETPIDAWIAAFPMSIANSAADWLYGEFLLKYDNLRISLTEGGVGWVPYFLERAEFTFDHHGAWTKSNFGGKRPREVFQEHFLTCFIEDESGLRNRDLVGIDNILFECDYPHSDSTWPVTPENTFRQLENVGLSDEEINKVTHLNAIKYFNFDPIALLGRENCTVGALREKAKQAGVDTREKSGGGKSAKVSDRSGRMTSGEVQKLFAGEGAASD
;
A
#
# COMPACT_ATOMS: atom_id res chain seq x y z
N MET A 1 4.76 -15.31 24.15
CA MET A 1 4.34 -13.91 24.43
C MET A 1 2.81 -13.79 24.51
N ASN A 2 2.25 -12.64 24.91
CA ASN A 2 0.81 -12.34 24.83
C ASN A 2 0.53 -11.21 23.81
N VAL A 3 -0.74 -10.97 23.45
CA VAL A 3 -1.17 -9.87 22.55
C VAL A 3 -0.59 -8.52 22.98
N GLU A 4 -0.62 -8.20 24.27
CA GLU A 4 -0.15 -6.91 24.82
C GLU A 4 1.37 -6.70 24.71
N ASP A 5 2.13 -7.79 24.49
CA ASP A 5 3.59 -7.78 24.33
C ASP A 5 4.00 -7.58 22.85
N LEU A 6 3.05 -7.68 21.91
CA LEU A 6 3.32 -7.51 20.49
C LEU A 6 3.81 -6.09 20.18
N ILE A 7 4.64 -5.99 19.16
CA ILE A 7 5.01 -4.74 18.50
C ILE A 7 4.66 -4.92 17.03
N LEU A 8 3.79 -4.06 16.50
CA LEU A 8 3.27 -4.16 15.14
C LEU A 8 3.73 -2.95 14.33
N ILE A 9 4.37 -3.19 13.19
CA ILE A 9 4.69 -2.17 12.18
C ILE A 9 3.97 -2.55 10.90
N SER A 10 2.98 -1.74 10.51
CA SER A 10 2.22 -1.93 9.28
C SER A 10 3.04 -1.48 8.08
N VAL A 11 3.32 -2.37 7.13
CA VAL A 11 3.95 -2.00 5.84
C VAL A 11 2.93 -1.77 4.72
N ASP A 12 1.66 -1.70 5.08
CA ASP A 12 0.61 -1.23 4.22
C ASP A 12 -0.52 -0.60 5.03
N ASP A 13 -0.72 0.69 4.80
CA ASP A 13 -1.83 1.50 5.26
C ASP A 13 -1.98 2.62 4.21
N HIS A 14 -3.05 3.39 4.31
CA HIS A 14 -3.36 4.51 3.42
C HIS A 14 -3.60 5.80 4.19
N VAL A 15 -3.41 6.91 3.47
CA VAL A 15 -3.85 8.24 3.87
C VAL A 15 -4.84 8.76 2.85
N VAL A 16 -5.97 9.29 3.30
CA VAL A 16 -6.79 10.17 2.48
C VAL A 16 -6.24 11.57 2.67
N GLU A 17 -5.65 12.10 1.62
CA GLU A 17 -4.89 13.35 1.69
C GLU A 17 -5.76 14.50 2.22
N PRO A 18 -5.28 15.33 3.16
CA PRO A 18 -6.07 16.45 3.65
C PRO A 18 -6.15 17.58 2.61
N PRO A 19 -7.25 18.36 2.56
CA PRO A 19 -7.48 19.35 1.50
C PRO A 19 -6.40 20.45 1.39
N GLY A 20 -5.73 20.79 2.50
CA GLY A 20 -4.70 21.82 2.58
C GLY A 20 -3.27 21.31 2.47
N MET A 21 -3.03 20.05 2.10
CA MET A 21 -1.69 19.46 2.16
C MET A 21 -0.63 20.19 1.30
N PHE A 22 -1.05 20.93 0.26
CA PHE A 22 -0.13 21.67 -0.59
C PHE A 22 0.20 23.08 -0.09
N ASP A 23 -0.52 23.59 0.91
CA ASP A 23 -0.50 25.02 1.29
C ASP A 23 0.89 25.50 1.72
N ASN A 24 1.68 24.65 2.37
CA ASN A 24 3.04 24.97 2.82
C ASN A 24 4.12 24.65 1.77
N HIS A 25 3.78 23.91 0.73
CA HIS A 25 4.73 23.34 -0.23
C HIS A 25 4.54 23.86 -1.65
N MET A 26 3.56 24.73 -1.89
CA MET A 26 3.29 25.38 -3.18
C MET A 26 3.03 26.87 -3.00
N THR A 27 3.45 27.67 -3.98
CA THR A 27 3.12 29.10 -4.01
C THR A 27 1.64 29.29 -4.34
N GLN A 28 1.07 30.45 -3.98
CA GLN A 28 -0.34 30.75 -4.33
C GLN A 28 -0.63 30.60 -5.83
N ALA A 29 0.31 31.01 -6.69
CA ALA A 29 0.15 30.86 -8.13
C ALA A 29 0.09 29.38 -8.56
N GLU A 30 0.88 28.51 -7.92
CA GLU A 30 0.86 27.07 -8.18
C GLU A 30 -0.43 26.42 -7.65
N LEU A 31 -0.89 26.81 -6.45
CA LEU A 31 -2.17 26.39 -5.88
C LEU A 31 -3.36 26.73 -6.80
N ASP A 32 -3.33 27.93 -7.39
CA ASP A 32 -4.42 28.40 -8.24
C ASP A 32 -4.43 27.76 -9.64
N THR A 33 -3.31 27.16 -10.09
CA THR A 33 -3.12 26.75 -11.49
C THR A 33 -2.85 25.27 -11.72
N ILE A 34 -2.04 24.62 -10.87
CA ILE A 34 -1.56 23.26 -11.11
C ILE A 34 -1.87 22.28 -9.97
N ALA A 35 -2.12 22.77 -8.75
CA ALA A 35 -2.40 21.90 -7.62
C ALA A 35 -3.75 21.19 -7.78
N PRO A 36 -3.83 19.88 -7.49
CA PRO A 36 -5.10 19.23 -7.21
C PRO A 36 -5.85 19.99 -6.10
N ARG A 37 -7.17 20.08 -6.23
CA ARG A 37 -8.01 20.77 -5.23
C ARG A 37 -9.26 19.96 -4.91
N LEU A 38 -9.66 20.00 -3.65
CA LEU A 38 -10.93 19.43 -3.24
C LEU A 38 -12.10 20.32 -3.70
N ILE A 39 -13.11 19.71 -4.30
CA ILE A 39 -14.38 20.34 -4.66
C ILE A 39 -15.54 19.56 -4.04
N GLU A 40 -16.69 20.23 -3.88
CA GLU A 40 -17.94 19.58 -3.48
C GLU A 40 -18.97 19.71 -4.60
N GLU A 41 -19.62 18.61 -4.94
CA GLU A 41 -20.73 18.57 -5.89
C GLU A 41 -21.83 17.65 -5.39
N ASN A 42 -23.07 18.14 -5.34
CA ASN A 42 -24.24 17.39 -4.88
C ASN A 42 -24.04 16.69 -3.52
N GLY A 43 -23.29 17.32 -2.61
CA GLY A 43 -22.99 16.76 -1.29
C GLY A 43 -21.91 15.67 -1.30
N THR A 44 -21.12 15.52 -2.36
CA THR A 44 -20.00 14.57 -2.45
C THR A 44 -18.67 15.31 -2.63
N ASN A 45 -17.60 14.85 -2.00
CA ASN A 45 -16.27 15.43 -2.16
C ASN A 45 -15.49 14.73 -3.29
N PHE A 46 -14.83 15.53 -4.13
CA PHE A 46 -13.95 15.05 -5.19
C PHE A 46 -12.66 15.86 -5.20
N TRP A 47 -11.54 15.19 -5.48
CA TRP A 47 -10.34 15.87 -5.95
C TRP A 47 -10.51 16.21 -7.42
N LEU A 48 -10.18 17.45 -7.80
CA LEU A 48 -10.15 17.92 -9.19
C LEU A 48 -8.70 18.11 -9.63
N TYR A 49 -8.28 17.39 -10.67
CA TYR A 49 -6.95 17.52 -11.27
C TYR A 49 -7.02 17.44 -12.80
N GLU A 50 -6.51 18.45 -13.50
CA GLU A 50 -6.61 18.59 -14.97
C GLU A 50 -8.03 18.37 -15.54
N GLY A 51 -9.07 18.70 -14.77
CA GLY A 51 -10.47 18.52 -15.16
C GLY A 51 -11.06 17.15 -14.84
N HIS A 52 -10.27 16.19 -14.35
CA HIS A 52 -10.73 14.89 -13.87
C HIS A 52 -11.20 15.00 -12.42
N LYS A 53 -12.36 14.41 -12.11
CA LYS A 53 -12.88 14.27 -10.75
C LYS A 53 -12.49 12.90 -10.21
N ILE A 54 -11.92 12.87 -9.01
CA ILE A 54 -11.49 11.66 -8.32
C ILE A 54 -12.23 11.63 -6.98
N GLY A 55 -13.09 10.62 -6.77
CA GLY A 55 -13.82 10.44 -5.51
C GLY A 55 -13.02 9.62 -4.51
N ASN A 56 -13.24 9.84 -3.21
CA ASN A 56 -12.73 8.95 -2.17
C ASN A 56 -13.67 7.75 -2.05
N MET A 57 -13.23 6.59 -2.52
CA MET A 57 -14.03 5.35 -2.54
C MET A 57 -14.43 4.88 -1.14
N GLY A 58 -15.66 4.39 -1.00
CA GLY A 58 -16.19 3.87 0.26
C GLY A 58 -15.31 2.81 0.91
N LEU A 59 -14.98 1.74 0.18
CA LEU A 59 -14.11 0.68 0.68
C LEU A 59 -12.72 1.18 1.10
N ASN A 60 -12.27 2.35 0.65
CA ASN A 60 -10.96 2.89 0.99
C ASN A 60 -10.93 3.68 2.29
N ALA A 61 -12.08 3.97 2.93
CA ALA A 61 -12.12 4.82 4.11
C ALA A 61 -13.30 4.48 5.04
N VAL A 62 -13.36 3.24 5.51
CA VAL A 62 -14.50 2.69 6.27
C VAL A 62 -14.18 2.20 7.68
N VAL A 63 -12.94 2.32 8.14
CA VAL A 63 -12.58 1.98 9.53
C VAL A 63 -13.49 2.67 10.56
N GLY A 64 -13.99 1.86 11.49
CA GLY A 64 -14.93 2.31 12.51
C GLY A 64 -16.36 2.52 12.01
N ARG A 65 -16.71 2.15 10.76
CA ARG A 65 -18.10 2.14 10.29
C ARG A 65 -18.73 0.74 10.41
N PRO A 66 -20.07 0.64 10.56
CA PRO A 66 -20.76 -0.63 10.44
C PRO A 66 -20.54 -1.26 9.06
N LYS A 67 -20.33 -2.58 9.01
CA LYS A 67 -20.05 -3.32 7.77
C LYS A 67 -21.20 -3.22 6.76
N GLU A 68 -22.43 -3.05 7.22
CA GLU A 68 -23.62 -2.86 6.39
C GLU A 68 -23.61 -1.53 5.61
N GLU A 69 -22.71 -0.62 5.94
CA GLU A 69 -22.48 0.65 5.23
C GLU A 69 -21.25 0.62 4.33
N TYR A 70 -20.56 -0.51 4.19
CA TYR A 70 -19.45 -0.64 3.24
C TYR A 70 -20.02 -0.60 1.82
N GLY A 71 -19.31 0.09 0.95
CA GLY A 71 -19.82 0.41 -0.38
C GLY A 71 -18.74 0.98 -1.28
N MET A 72 -19.10 1.16 -2.55
CA MET A 72 -18.21 1.64 -3.60
C MET A 72 -18.55 3.08 -4.02
N GLU A 73 -19.53 3.70 -3.37
CA GLU A 73 -19.84 5.10 -3.55
C GLU A 73 -18.74 6.01 -2.99
N PRO A 74 -18.54 7.20 -3.56
CA PRO A 74 -17.64 8.18 -2.96
C PRO A 74 -18.15 8.68 -1.61
N LEU A 75 -17.22 8.90 -0.69
CA LEU A 75 -17.46 9.42 0.66
C LEU A 75 -17.02 10.87 0.80
N ARG A 76 -17.68 11.58 1.72
CA ARG A 76 -17.20 12.86 2.22
C ARG A 76 -16.15 12.65 3.32
N TYR A 77 -15.31 13.65 3.56
CA TYR A 77 -14.39 13.62 4.70
C TYR A 77 -15.13 13.53 6.04
N GLU A 78 -16.31 14.16 6.12
CA GLU A 78 -17.18 14.12 7.32
C GLU A 78 -17.74 12.72 7.61
N ASP A 79 -17.80 11.85 6.60
CA ASP A 79 -18.27 10.46 6.75
C ASP A 79 -17.14 9.53 7.22
N MET A 80 -15.89 10.01 7.17
CA MET A 80 -14.69 9.28 7.54
C MET A 80 -14.31 9.58 8.97
N ARG A 81 -13.62 8.62 9.58
CA ARG A 81 -12.95 8.85 10.86
C ARG A 81 -11.82 9.88 10.68
N ASP A 82 -11.66 10.82 11.61
CA ASP A 82 -10.64 11.87 11.53
C ASP A 82 -9.21 11.34 11.27
N GLY A 83 -8.84 10.19 11.85
CA GLY A 83 -7.53 9.56 11.67
C GLY A 83 -7.22 9.10 10.24
N VAL A 84 -8.21 9.12 9.35
CA VAL A 84 -8.06 8.83 7.92
C VAL A 84 -7.32 9.96 7.20
N TYR A 85 -7.45 11.20 7.65
CA TYR A 85 -6.89 12.40 6.99
C TYR A 85 -6.18 13.40 7.92
N SER A 86 -6.23 13.19 9.24
CA SER A 86 -5.55 14.01 10.25
C SER A 86 -4.47 13.19 10.95
N ILE A 87 -3.21 13.64 10.89
CA ILE A 87 -2.08 12.90 11.44
C ILE A 87 -2.18 12.73 12.97
N ASP A 88 -2.61 13.76 13.71
CA ASP A 88 -2.74 13.66 15.17
C ASP A 88 -3.83 12.65 15.57
N ALA A 89 -4.95 12.65 14.85
CA ALA A 89 -6.01 11.66 15.05
C ALA A 89 -5.55 10.26 14.62
N ARG A 90 -4.74 10.16 13.57
CA ARG A 90 -4.15 8.90 13.09
C ARG A 90 -3.28 8.25 14.16
N ILE A 91 -2.44 9.02 14.84
CA ILE A 91 -1.64 8.51 15.97
C ILE A 91 -2.53 7.95 17.08
N GLY A 92 -3.64 8.63 17.41
CA GLY A 92 -4.61 8.11 18.36
C GLY A 92 -5.23 6.77 17.93
N ASP A 93 -5.55 6.63 16.65
CA ASP A 93 -6.11 5.40 16.09
C ASP A 93 -5.11 4.26 16.04
N MET A 94 -3.86 4.56 15.69
CA MET A 94 -2.75 3.62 15.76
C MET A 94 -2.52 3.16 17.19
N ASP A 95 -2.52 4.09 18.16
CA ASP A 95 -2.38 3.77 19.58
C ASP A 95 -3.50 2.84 20.06
N ALA A 96 -4.75 3.11 19.68
CA ALA A 96 -5.90 2.30 20.05
C ALA A 96 -5.85 0.89 19.45
N ASN A 97 -5.31 0.77 18.24
CA ASN A 97 -5.12 -0.49 17.51
C ASN A 97 -3.77 -1.16 17.80
N GLY A 98 -2.94 -0.60 18.70
CA GLY A 98 -1.63 -1.16 19.04
C GLY A 98 -0.60 -1.17 17.90
N ILE A 99 -0.74 -0.28 16.91
CA ILE A 99 0.19 -0.12 15.78
C ILE A 99 1.28 0.89 16.15
N LEU A 100 2.53 0.42 16.19
CA LEU A 100 3.68 1.28 16.50
C LEU A 100 3.98 2.22 15.37
N SER A 101 4.15 1.68 14.17
CA SER A 101 4.47 2.47 12.99
C SER A 101 3.72 1.99 11.76
N SER A 102 3.50 2.88 10.80
CA SER A 102 2.91 2.54 9.50
C SER A 102 3.56 3.27 8.34
N ILE A 103 3.63 2.64 7.17
CA ILE A 103 3.81 3.34 5.89
C ILE A 103 2.43 3.69 5.33
N CYS A 104 2.26 4.85 4.68
CA CYS A 104 0.96 5.27 4.16
C CYS A 104 1.01 5.50 2.65
N PHE A 105 0.28 4.69 1.88
CA PHE A 105 0.10 4.86 0.45
C PHE A 105 -0.86 6.02 0.13
N PRO A 106 -0.61 6.75 -0.98
CA PRO A 106 -1.50 7.78 -1.50
C PRO A 106 -2.88 7.23 -1.90
N THR A 107 -3.93 8.02 -1.76
CA THR A 107 -5.30 7.63 -2.18
C THR A 107 -5.70 8.30 -3.49
N PHE A 108 -5.96 9.61 -3.52
CA PHE A 108 -6.42 10.26 -4.76
C PHE A 108 -5.36 10.29 -5.87
N PRO A 109 -4.03 10.36 -5.59
CA PRO A 109 -3.01 10.20 -6.62
C PRO A 109 -2.96 8.78 -7.20
N THR A 110 -3.77 7.85 -6.65
CA THR A 110 -3.64 6.39 -6.72
C THR A 110 -2.39 5.89 -5.97
N PHE A 111 -2.37 4.60 -5.58
CA PHE A 111 -1.34 4.04 -4.70
C PHE A 111 0.11 4.19 -5.22
N ALA A 112 0.31 4.38 -6.53
CA ALA A 112 1.62 4.61 -7.15
C ALA A 112 1.77 5.99 -7.84
N GLY A 113 0.84 6.93 -7.65
CA GLY A 113 0.91 8.25 -8.31
C GLY A 113 0.46 8.26 -9.77
N ASN A 114 -0.24 7.22 -10.24
CA ASN A 114 -0.68 7.09 -11.63
C ASN A 114 -1.52 8.25 -12.14
N LEU A 115 -2.28 8.93 -11.27
CA LEU A 115 -3.01 10.14 -11.65
C LEU A 115 -2.07 11.20 -12.24
N PHE A 116 -0.92 11.44 -11.59
CA PHE A 116 0.07 12.41 -12.04
C PHE A 116 0.89 11.88 -13.22
N HIS A 117 1.11 10.56 -13.27
CA HIS A 117 1.74 9.91 -14.41
C HIS A 117 0.97 10.12 -15.72
N GLN A 118 -0.35 10.32 -15.69
CA GLN A 118 -1.18 10.58 -16.86
C GLN A 118 -1.37 12.07 -17.20
N SER A 119 -0.81 12.99 -16.40
CA SER A 119 -0.90 14.44 -16.66
C SER A 119 -0.37 14.83 -18.03
N LYS A 120 -1.03 15.80 -18.67
CA LYS A 120 -0.60 16.38 -19.95
C LYS A 120 0.59 17.33 -19.79
N ASP A 121 0.70 18.00 -18.64
CA ASP A 121 1.83 18.87 -18.30
C ASP A 121 2.79 18.17 -17.33
N LYS A 122 3.80 17.50 -17.90
CA LYS A 122 4.80 16.77 -17.10
C LYS A 122 5.63 17.66 -16.16
N GLN A 123 5.79 18.94 -16.46
CA GLN A 123 6.53 19.84 -15.57
C GLN A 123 5.66 20.24 -14.37
N ALA A 124 4.38 20.53 -14.60
CA ALA A 124 3.42 20.74 -13.53
C ALA A 124 3.25 19.49 -12.67
N ALA A 125 3.09 18.30 -13.28
CA ALA A 125 2.95 17.04 -12.55
C ALA A 125 4.18 16.72 -11.70
N LYS A 126 5.39 16.92 -12.23
CA LYS A 126 6.63 16.80 -11.44
C LYS A 126 6.57 17.70 -10.21
N ARG A 127 6.18 18.97 -10.38
CA ARG A 127 6.11 19.94 -9.29
C ARG A 127 5.07 19.56 -8.23
N VAL A 128 3.94 18.99 -8.64
CA VAL A 128 2.90 18.45 -7.75
C VAL A 128 3.42 17.22 -6.99
N ILE A 129 4.14 16.31 -7.65
CA ILE A 129 4.79 15.15 -6.98
C ILE A 129 5.79 15.63 -5.93
N GLU A 130 6.63 16.61 -6.26
CA GLU A 130 7.58 17.18 -5.30
C GLU A 130 6.88 17.77 -4.07
N ALA A 131 5.78 18.51 -4.28
CA ALA A 131 4.98 19.09 -3.20
C ALA A 131 4.27 18.03 -2.35
N TYR A 132 3.73 16.97 -2.98
CA TYR A 132 3.14 15.85 -2.25
C TYR A 132 4.17 15.16 -1.38
N ASN A 133 5.34 14.85 -1.93
CA ASN A 133 6.41 14.20 -1.20
C ASN A 133 6.93 15.09 -0.06
N ASP A 134 6.96 16.41 -0.25
CA ASP A 134 7.31 17.34 0.82
C ASP A 134 6.30 17.30 1.96
N TRP A 135 5.01 17.38 1.66
CA TRP A 135 3.97 17.22 2.68
C TRP A 135 4.07 15.87 3.40
N HIS A 136 4.17 14.78 2.64
CA HIS A 136 4.18 13.44 3.20
C HIS A 136 5.39 13.22 4.12
N ILE A 137 6.57 13.72 3.74
CA ILE A 137 7.79 13.54 4.53
C ILE A 137 7.88 14.56 5.67
N ASP A 138 7.66 15.85 5.38
CA ASP A 138 7.94 16.95 6.32
C ASP A 138 6.78 17.23 7.29
N GLU A 139 5.56 16.86 6.94
CA GLU A 139 4.37 17.11 7.77
C GLU A 139 3.75 15.80 8.26
N TRP A 140 3.36 14.91 7.35
CA TRP A 140 2.68 13.67 7.73
C TRP A 140 3.62 12.74 8.53
N ALA A 141 4.80 12.44 7.98
CA ALA A 141 5.72 11.51 8.61
C ALA A 141 6.51 12.13 9.77
N ALA A 142 6.93 13.39 9.65
CA ALA A 142 7.76 14.05 10.65
C ALA A 142 6.99 14.61 11.85
N ALA A 143 5.65 14.76 11.79
CA ALA A 143 4.85 15.27 12.91
C ALA A 143 5.02 14.42 14.18
N HIS A 144 5.15 13.10 14.02
CA HIS A 144 5.34 12.16 15.13
C HIS A 144 6.50 11.21 14.82
N PRO A 145 7.75 11.61 15.14
CA PRO A 145 8.94 10.81 14.81
C PRO A 145 8.85 9.37 15.33
N GLY A 146 9.18 8.40 14.46
CA GLY A 146 9.08 6.98 14.78
C GLY A 146 7.68 6.39 14.58
N ARG A 147 6.66 7.17 14.23
CA ARG A 147 5.29 6.65 14.03
C ARG A 147 4.93 6.40 12.57
N ILE A 148 5.50 7.15 11.62
CA ILE A 148 5.21 6.95 10.20
C ILE A 148 6.51 6.71 9.44
N ILE A 149 6.51 5.69 8.60
CA ILE A 149 7.61 5.40 7.65
C ILE A 149 7.37 6.28 6.41
N PRO A 150 8.25 7.25 6.11
CA PRO A 150 8.09 8.11 4.95
C PRO A 150 8.23 7.32 3.64
N MET A 151 7.38 7.64 2.66
CA MET A 151 7.44 7.10 1.30
C MET A 151 7.32 8.21 0.25
N ALA A 152 8.00 8.05 -0.88
CA ALA A 152 7.96 9.01 -1.98
C ALA A 152 7.32 8.42 -3.26
N MET A 153 6.53 9.24 -3.97
CA MET A 153 6.11 8.99 -5.35
C MET A 153 7.17 9.51 -6.33
N LEU A 154 7.22 8.96 -7.54
CA LEU A 154 8.23 9.31 -8.53
C LEU A 154 7.64 9.81 -9.85
N PRO A 155 8.28 10.75 -10.56
CA PRO A 155 7.92 11.12 -11.93
C PRO A 155 8.39 10.05 -12.95
N ILE A 156 7.71 8.91 -13.02
CA ILE A 156 8.22 7.68 -13.68
C ILE A 156 8.42 7.78 -15.20
N TRP A 157 7.90 8.82 -15.84
CA TRP A 157 8.04 9.04 -17.28
C TRP A 157 9.48 9.42 -17.70
N ASP A 158 10.34 9.82 -16.76
CA ASP A 158 11.71 10.26 -17.05
C ASP A 158 12.71 9.71 -16.03
N SER A 159 13.72 9.00 -16.54
CA SER A 159 14.75 8.33 -15.73
C SER A 159 15.57 9.27 -14.86
N ASP A 160 15.94 10.45 -15.38
CA ASP A 160 16.76 11.40 -14.63
C ASP A 160 15.94 12.12 -13.56
N LEU A 161 14.65 12.39 -13.83
CA LEU A 161 13.73 12.95 -12.84
C LEU A 161 13.47 11.98 -11.69
N MET A 162 13.29 10.69 -11.99
CA MET A 162 13.15 9.65 -10.95
C MET A 162 14.37 9.63 -10.02
N VAL A 163 15.58 9.60 -10.58
CA VAL A 163 16.82 9.57 -9.79
C VAL A 163 16.96 10.83 -8.93
N ALA A 164 16.65 12.00 -9.49
CA ALA A 164 16.70 13.25 -8.75
C ALA A 164 15.73 13.23 -7.55
N GLU A 165 14.51 12.72 -7.75
CA GLU A 165 13.50 12.66 -6.69
C GLU A 165 13.82 11.64 -5.61
N VAL A 166 14.34 10.45 -5.98
CA VAL A 166 14.85 9.47 -5.00
C VAL A 166 15.94 10.10 -4.14
N LYS A 167 16.93 10.78 -4.74
CA LYS A 167 18.01 11.42 -3.98
C LYS A 167 17.49 12.53 -3.06
N ARG A 168 16.49 13.29 -3.50
CA ARG A 168 15.85 14.34 -2.69
C ARG A 168 15.13 13.75 -1.47
N ALA A 169 14.34 12.68 -1.67
CA ALA A 169 13.66 11.97 -0.60
C ALA A 169 14.66 11.31 0.37
N VAL A 170 15.71 10.66 -0.15
CA VAL A 170 16.77 10.03 0.66
C VAL A 170 17.49 11.05 1.55
N ALA A 171 17.76 12.25 1.03
CA ALA A 171 18.37 13.34 1.80
C ALA A 171 17.51 13.81 2.98
N LYS A 172 16.18 13.57 2.91
CA LYS A 172 15.23 13.81 4.01
C LYS A 172 15.03 12.60 4.94
N GLY A 173 15.75 11.51 4.71
CA GLY A 173 15.64 10.28 5.50
C GLY A 173 14.64 9.25 4.97
N CYS A 174 13.99 9.51 3.82
CA CYS A 174 13.10 8.53 3.20
C CYS A 174 13.88 7.34 2.63
N ARG A 175 13.36 6.13 2.81
CA ARG A 175 13.94 4.86 2.33
C ARG A 175 12.92 3.96 1.66
N ALA A 176 11.82 4.54 1.21
CA ALA A 176 10.75 3.83 0.50
C ALA A 176 10.23 4.67 -0.66
N ILE A 177 9.96 4.03 -1.78
CA ILE A 177 9.18 4.61 -2.88
C ILE A 177 7.95 3.75 -3.15
N THR A 178 6.90 4.37 -3.70
CA THR A 178 5.82 3.62 -4.34
C THR A 178 6.04 3.59 -5.85
N PHE A 179 5.81 2.43 -6.47
CA PHE A 179 6.00 2.18 -7.89
C PHE A 179 4.89 1.25 -8.41
N PRO A 180 4.40 1.44 -9.65
CA PRO A 180 3.39 0.54 -10.21
C PRO A 180 3.89 -0.91 -10.21
N ASP A 181 3.09 -1.85 -9.69
CA ASP A 181 3.42 -3.28 -9.76
C ASP A 181 3.56 -3.76 -11.21
N ASN A 182 2.90 -3.10 -12.16
CA ASN A 182 3.20 -3.19 -13.58
C ASN A 182 3.05 -1.84 -14.32
N PRO A 183 4.16 -1.17 -14.69
CA PRO A 183 4.11 0.14 -15.36
C PRO A 183 3.57 0.07 -16.79
N THR A 184 3.59 -1.10 -17.44
CA THR A 184 3.11 -1.28 -18.83
C THR A 184 1.60 -1.07 -18.95
N PHE A 185 0.84 -1.42 -17.91
CA PHE A 185 -0.61 -1.17 -17.87
C PHE A 185 -0.98 0.32 -17.89
N HIS A 186 -0.02 1.19 -17.59
CA HIS A 186 -0.17 2.64 -17.61
C HIS A 186 0.51 3.30 -18.82
N GLY A 187 0.95 2.51 -19.80
CA GLY A 187 1.59 2.99 -21.03
C GLY A 187 3.08 3.31 -20.91
N PHE A 188 3.73 2.93 -19.81
CA PHE A 188 5.18 3.11 -19.62
C PHE A 188 5.98 1.90 -20.12
N PRO A 189 7.30 2.03 -20.30
CA PRO A 189 8.15 0.90 -20.69
C PRO A 189 8.07 -0.26 -19.69
N GLY A 190 8.14 -1.50 -20.16
CA GLY A 190 8.24 -2.67 -19.28
C GLY A 190 9.51 -2.62 -18.41
N ILE A 191 9.45 -3.25 -17.24
CA ILE A 191 10.55 -3.27 -16.25
C ILE A 191 11.83 -3.95 -16.76
N HIS A 192 11.72 -4.73 -17.84
CA HIS A 192 12.83 -5.41 -18.52
C HIS A 192 13.64 -4.51 -19.48
N THR A 193 13.33 -3.21 -19.52
CA THR A 193 13.99 -2.26 -20.42
C THR A 193 15.02 -1.39 -19.69
N PRO A 194 16.06 -0.87 -20.38
CA PRO A 194 17.05 0.01 -19.75
C PRO A 194 16.51 1.35 -19.22
N HIS A 195 15.24 1.70 -19.49
CA HIS A 195 14.61 2.94 -18.99
C HIS A 195 14.72 3.06 -17.47
N TRP A 196 14.65 1.93 -16.77
CA TRP A 196 14.62 1.84 -15.31
C TRP A 196 16.00 1.57 -14.68
N ASP A 197 17.06 1.34 -15.47
CA ASP A 197 18.37 0.92 -14.93
C ASP A 197 18.92 1.90 -13.88
N LYS A 198 18.76 3.21 -14.11
CA LYS A 198 19.21 4.25 -13.16
C LYS A 198 18.37 4.27 -11.87
N LEU A 199 17.09 3.92 -11.95
CA LEU A 199 16.23 3.80 -10.78
C LEU A 199 16.70 2.64 -9.89
N TRP A 200 16.96 1.48 -10.50
CA TRP A 200 17.49 0.32 -9.80
C TRP A 200 18.83 0.63 -9.12
N GLU A 201 19.73 1.30 -9.83
CA GLU A 201 21.03 1.73 -9.29
C GLU A 201 20.86 2.64 -8.06
N VAL A 202 20.08 3.73 -8.18
CA VAL A 202 19.93 4.68 -7.07
C VAL A 202 19.19 4.07 -5.88
N CYS A 203 18.23 3.17 -6.10
CA CYS A 203 17.56 2.46 -5.02
C CYS A 203 18.52 1.51 -4.29
N ALA A 204 19.35 0.76 -5.03
CA ALA A 204 20.37 -0.11 -4.46
C ALA A 204 21.44 0.70 -3.70
N GLU A 205 21.93 1.81 -4.24
CA GLU A 205 22.95 2.65 -3.57
C GLU A 205 22.50 3.21 -2.21
N ASN A 206 21.19 3.33 -1.99
CA ASN A 206 20.62 4.02 -0.84
C ASN A 206 19.71 3.14 0.05
N ASP A 207 19.69 1.82 -0.20
CA ASP A 207 18.82 0.85 0.48
C ASP A 207 17.35 1.29 0.49
N VAL A 208 16.84 1.69 -0.68
CA VAL A 208 15.44 2.12 -0.86
C VAL A 208 14.58 0.92 -1.26
N VAL A 209 13.52 0.67 -0.49
CA VAL A 209 12.51 -0.34 -0.83
C VAL A 209 11.59 0.17 -1.93
N ILE A 210 11.37 -0.65 -2.95
CA ILE A 210 10.44 -0.38 -4.06
C ILE A 210 9.11 -1.05 -3.70
N ASN A 211 8.10 -0.27 -3.33
CA ASN A 211 6.80 -0.81 -2.93
C ASN A 211 5.85 -0.87 -4.14
N CYS A 212 5.46 -2.08 -4.50
CA CYS A 212 4.56 -2.41 -5.58
C CYS A 212 3.23 -2.84 -4.98
N HIS A 213 2.29 -1.91 -4.89
CA HIS A 213 0.98 -2.13 -4.30
C HIS A 213 0.03 -2.79 -5.31
N ILE A 214 -0.83 -3.73 -4.88
CA ILE A 214 -1.85 -4.30 -5.77
C ILE A 214 -2.75 -3.19 -6.33
N GLY A 215 -3.42 -3.44 -7.45
CA GLY A 215 -4.28 -2.44 -8.09
C GLY A 215 -3.54 -1.30 -8.80
N THR A 216 -2.19 -1.32 -8.83
CA THR A 216 -1.37 -0.37 -9.59
C THR A 216 -0.89 -0.91 -10.93
N GLY A 217 -1.49 -1.99 -11.43
CA GLY A 217 -1.12 -2.67 -12.66
C GLY A 217 -2.16 -3.71 -13.04
N ALA A 218 -1.83 -5.01 -13.02
CA ALA A 218 -2.77 -6.05 -13.41
C ALA A 218 -3.86 -6.25 -12.33
N ALA A 219 -5.12 -6.00 -12.67
CA ALA A 219 -6.27 -6.40 -11.85
C ALA A 219 -6.80 -7.78 -12.30
N PRO A 220 -7.43 -8.58 -11.43
CA PRO A 220 -8.09 -9.79 -11.88
C PRO A 220 -9.27 -9.41 -12.80
N PRO A 221 -9.52 -10.18 -13.87
CA PRO A 221 -10.67 -9.91 -14.72
C PRO A 221 -11.98 -10.16 -13.97
N HIS A 222 -12.99 -9.33 -14.23
CA HIS A 222 -14.36 -9.69 -13.84
C HIS A 222 -14.84 -10.87 -14.71
N SER A 223 -15.28 -11.96 -14.08
CA SER A 223 -15.74 -13.16 -14.78
C SER A 223 -16.92 -12.90 -15.72
N SER A 224 -17.90 -12.10 -15.26
CA SER A 224 -19.00 -11.57 -16.07
C SER A 224 -19.66 -10.38 -15.37
N PRO A 225 -20.43 -9.53 -16.07
CA PRO A 225 -21.19 -8.44 -15.46
C PRO A 225 -22.18 -8.90 -14.38
N GLU A 226 -22.72 -10.11 -14.47
CA GLU A 226 -23.68 -10.69 -13.52
C GLU A 226 -23.02 -11.36 -12.32
N THR A 227 -21.69 -11.51 -12.34
CA THR A 227 -20.95 -12.17 -11.26
C THR A 227 -21.04 -11.33 -9.98
N PRO A 228 -21.42 -11.91 -8.83
CA PRO A 228 -21.36 -11.22 -7.55
C PRO A 228 -19.97 -10.62 -7.33
N ILE A 229 -19.92 -9.35 -6.89
CA ILE A 229 -18.64 -8.62 -6.77
C ILE A 229 -17.67 -9.32 -5.80
N ASP A 230 -18.19 -10.09 -4.83
CA ASP A 230 -17.42 -10.89 -3.88
C ASP A 230 -16.38 -11.79 -4.58
N ALA A 231 -16.69 -12.31 -5.77
CA ALA A 231 -15.77 -13.18 -6.51
C ALA A 231 -14.55 -12.42 -7.03
N TRP A 232 -14.71 -11.14 -7.37
CA TRP A 232 -13.61 -10.28 -7.79
C TRP A 232 -12.77 -9.84 -6.59
N ILE A 233 -13.43 -9.42 -5.50
CA ILE A 233 -12.78 -9.06 -4.22
C ILE A 233 -11.93 -10.24 -3.71
N ALA A 234 -12.49 -11.45 -3.67
CA ALA A 234 -11.77 -12.65 -3.22
C ALA A 234 -10.55 -13.01 -4.10
N ALA A 235 -10.52 -12.60 -5.36
CA ALA A 235 -9.41 -12.84 -6.27
C ALA A 235 -8.37 -11.70 -6.30
N PHE A 236 -8.70 -10.55 -5.71
CA PHE A 236 -7.96 -9.30 -5.88
C PHE A 236 -6.54 -9.36 -5.31
N PRO A 237 -6.30 -9.80 -4.06
CA PRO A 237 -4.95 -9.87 -3.50
C PRO A 237 -4.02 -10.78 -4.29
N MET A 238 -4.55 -11.89 -4.84
CA MET A 238 -3.76 -12.85 -5.63
C MET A 238 -3.35 -12.33 -7.02
N SER A 239 -3.92 -11.22 -7.50
CA SER A 239 -3.63 -10.70 -8.84
C SER A 239 -2.18 -10.24 -9.01
N ILE A 240 -1.55 -9.78 -7.92
CA ILE A 240 -0.15 -9.35 -7.91
C ILE A 240 0.83 -10.50 -8.17
N ALA A 241 0.40 -11.77 -8.06
CA ALA A 241 1.22 -12.91 -8.44
C ALA A 241 1.67 -12.84 -9.92
N ASN A 242 0.86 -12.22 -10.80
CA ASN A 242 1.27 -11.98 -12.19
C ASN A 242 2.40 -10.95 -12.29
N SER A 243 2.29 -9.85 -11.55
CA SER A 243 3.34 -8.84 -11.45
C SER A 243 4.60 -9.45 -10.83
N ALA A 244 4.48 -10.20 -9.73
CA ALA A 244 5.60 -10.92 -9.11
C ALA A 244 6.31 -11.87 -10.08
N ALA A 245 5.56 -12.54 -10.97
CA ALA A 245 6.13 -13.33 -12.05
C ALA A 245 6.94 -12.49 -13.04
N ASP A 246 6.45 -11.31 -13.42
CA ASP A 246 7.18 -10.38 -14.30
C ASP A 246 8.48 -9.89 -13.63
N TRP A 247 8.39 -9.45 -12.37
CA TRP A 247 9.51 -8.95 -11.59
C TRP A 247 10.58 -10.01 -11.29
N LEU A 248 10.18 -11.24 -10.95
CA LEU A 248 11.11 -12.33 -10.61
C LEU A 248 12.07 -12.65 -11.77
N TYR A 249 11.64 -12.43 -13.02
CA TYR A 249 12.45 -12.66 -14.21
C TYR A 249 13.26 -11.42 -14.66
N GLY A 250 13.26 -10.35 -13.86
CA GLY A 250 14.04 -9.14 -14.14
C GLY A 250 15.54 -9.35 -13.94
N GLU A 251 16.33 -9.25 -15.02
CA GLU A 251 17.80 -9.39 -14.93
C GLU A 251 18.48 -8.29 -14.08
N PHE A 252 17.80 -7.18 -13.82
CA PHE A 252 18.31 -6.13 -12.93
C PHE A 252 18.50 -6.62 -11.49
N LEU A 253 17.76 -7.65 -11.05
CA LEU A 253 17.96 -8.28 -9.74
C LEU A 253 19.37 -8.87 -9.61
N LEU A 254 19.92 -9.38 -10.71
CA LEU A 254 21.26 -9.98 -10.73
C LEU A 254 22.40 -8.95 -10.63
N LYS A 255 22.09 -7.65 -10.79
CA LYS A 255 23.06 -6.57 -10.69
C LYS A 255 23.25 -6.08 -9.25
N TYR A 256 22.24 -6.23 -8.39
CA TYR A 256 22.19 -5.56 -7.08
C TYR A 256 21.58 -6.46 -5.99
N ASP A 257 22.42 -7.13 -5.20
CA ASP A 257 22.00 -8.08 -4.16
C ASP A 257 21.13 -7.46 -3.04
N ASN A 258 21.14 -6.12 -2.88
CA ASN A 258 20.39 -5.40 -1.86
C ASN A 258 19.10 -4.72 -2.37
N LEU A 259 18.72 -4.89 -3.64
CA LEU A 259 17.41 -4.42 -4.10
C LEU A 259 16.27 -5.17 -3.39
N ARG A 260 15.27 -4.42 -2.93
CA ARG A 260 14.08 -4.94 -2.27
C ARG A 260 12.82 -4.46 -2.96
N ILE A 261 11.95 -5.40 -3.29
CA ILE A 261 10.64 -5.17 -3.91
C ILE A 261 9.59 -5.67 -2.95
N SER A 262 8.76 -4.77 -2.42
CA SER A 262 7.61 -5.14 -1.60
C SER A 262 6.40 -5.37 -2.48
N LEU A 263 5.84 -6.57 -2.44
CA LEU A 263 4.57 -6.93 -3.08
C LEU A 263 3.46 -6.65 -2.06
N THR A 264 3.00 -5.40 -2.05
CA THR A 264 2.17 -4.82 -1.00
C THR A 264 0.67 -5.13 -1.20
N GLU A 265 -0.07 -5.39 -0.12
CA GLU A 265 -1.46 -5.88 -0.07
C GLU A 265 -1.67 -7.25 -0.76
N GLY A 266 -0.58 -7.93 -1.14
CA GLY A 266 -0.62 -9.11 -2.00
C GLY A 266 -0.95 -10.44 -1.33
N GLY A 267 -0.95 -10.46 0.01
CA GLY A 267 -0.94 -11.70 0.78
C GLY A 267 0.31 -12.56 0.53
N VAL A 268 0.36 -13.70 1.21
CA VAL A 268 1.52 -14.60 1.28
C VAL A 268 1.17 -16.01 0.79
N GLY A 269 -0.09 -16.43 0.89
CA GLY A 269 -0.55 -17.81 0.69
C GLY A 269 -0.36 -18.36 -0.72
N TRP A 270 -0.27 -17.50 -1.74
CA TRP A 270 -0.02 -17.90 -3.13
C TRP A 270 1.47 -18.16 -3.42
N VAL A 271 2.37 -17.57 -2.63
CA VAL A 271 3.82 -17.56 -2.88
C VAL A 271 4.43 -18.97 -2.95
N PRO A 272 4.14 -19.91 -2.03
CA PRO A 272 4.72 -21.25 -2.09
C PRO A 272 4.43 -21.97 -3.40
N TYR A 273 3.19 -21.89 -3.88
CA TYR A 273 2.80 -22.50 -5.15
C TYR A 273 3.43 -21.77 -6.34
N PHE A 274 3.47 -20.44 -6.32
CA PHE A 274 4.16 -19.66 -7.35
C PHE A 274 5.64 -20.05 -7.48
N LEU A 275 6.35 -20.19 -6.35
CA LEU A 275 7.74 -20.62 -6.35
C LEU A 275 7.90 -22.05 -6.88
N GLU A 276 7.03 -22.99 -6.50
CA GLU A 276 7.01 -24.32 -7.10
C GLU A 276 6.86 -24.27 -8.63
N ARG A 277 5.97 -23.41 -9.13
CA ARG A 277 5.77 -23.18 -10.56
C ARG A 277 6.96 -22.52 -11.24
N ALA A 278 7.63 -21.57 -10.58
CA ALA A 278 8.82 -20.91 -11.10
C ALA A 278 9.99 -21.90 -11.22
N GLU A 279 10.22 -22.73 -10.20
CA GLU A 279 11.21 -23.80 -10.19
C GLU A 279 10.94 -24.83 -11.31
N PHE A 280 9.70 -25.30 -11.43
CA PHE A 280 9.31 -26.18 -12.53
C PHE A 280 9.57 -25.54 -13.90
N THR A 281 9.21 -24.26 -14.07
CA THR A 281 9.37 -23.54 -15.33
C THR A 281 10.85 -23.41 -15.68
N PHE A 282 11.70 -23.11 -14.70
CA PHE A 282 13.14 -23.08 -14.88
C PHE A 282 13.70 -24.44 -15.31
N ASP A 283 13.31 -25.54 -14.66
CA ASP A 283 13.81 -26.88 -15.00
C ASP A 283 13.28 -27.42 -16.33
N HIS A 284 12.01 -27.17 -16.62
CA HIS A 284 11.32 -27.76 -17.77
C HIS A 284 11.43 -26.92 -19.03
N HIS A 285 11.43 -25.59 -18.89
CA HIS A 285 11.42 -24.65 -20.01
C HIS A 285 12.71 -23.82 -20.12
N GLY A 286 13.49 -23.70 -19.04
CA GLY A 286 14.66 -22.82 -18.96
C GLY A 286 15.68 -22.99 -20.09
N ALA A 287 15.88 -24.22 -20.58
CA ALA A 287 16.81 -24.49 -21.67
C ALA A 287 16.41 -23.82 -23.00
N TRP A 288 15.12 -23.78 -23.35
CA TRP A 288 14.65 -23.18 -24.61
C TRP A 288 14.27 -21.71 -24.44
N THR A 289 13.75 -21.32 -23.27
CA THR A 289 13.47 -19.92 -22.92
C THR A 289 14.75 -19.14 -22.61
N LYS A 290 15.87 -19.83 -22.41
CA LYS A 290 17.14 -19.26 -21.96
C LYS A 290 17.01 -18.50 -20.65
N SER A 291 16.25 -19.07 -19.70
CA SER A 291 16.07 -18.45 -18.38
C SER A 291 17.42 -18.18 -17.70
N ASN A 292 17.56 -16.99 -17.14
CA ASN A 292 18.81 -16.52 -16.54
C ASN A 292 18.56 -16.01 -15.12
N PHE A 293 19.07 -16.74 -14.13
CA PHE A 293 19.04 -16.37 -12.71
C PHE A 293 20.46 -16.23 -12.12
N GLY A 294 21.47 -15.98 -12.96
CA GLY A 294 22.85 -15.77 -12.50
C GLY A 294 23.48 -16.98 -11.79
N GLY A 295 22.99 -18.19 -12.07
CA GLY A 295 23.43 -19.42 -11.40
C GLY A 295 22.66 -19.77 -10.12
N LYS A 296 21.72 -18.92 -9.69
CA LYS A 296 20.77 -19.19 -8.59
C LYS A 296 19.50 -19.86 -9.11
N ARG A 297 18.71 -20.41 -8.20
CA ARG A 297 17.33 -20.89 -8.44
C ARG A 297 16.33 -19.74 -8.35
N PRO A 298 15.18 -19.79 -9.05
CA PRO A 298 14.13 -18.79 -8.92
C PRO A 298 13.72 -18.48 -7.47
N ARG A 299 13.58 -19.51 -6.62
CA ARG A 299 13.28 -19.34 -5.19
C ARG A 299 14.37 -18.56 -4.45
N GLU A 300 15.64 -18.79 -4.77
CA GLU A 300 16.74 -18.07 -4.11
C GLU A 300 16.68 -16.58 -4.45
N VAL A 301 16.45 -16.25 -5.72
CA VAL A 301 16.27 -14.85 -6.16
C VAL A 301 15.02 -14.22 -5.52
N PHE A 302 13.93 -14.98 -5.39
CA PHE A 302 12.74 -14.47 -4.70
C PHE A 302 13.05 -14.14 -3.23
N GLN A 303 13.67 -15.06 -2.50
CA GLN A 303 14.02 -14.89 -1.09
C GLN A 303 15.06 -13.79 -0.84
N GLU A 304 15.90 -13.46 -1.82
CA GLU A 304 16.84 -12.36 -1.71
C GLU A 304 16.19 -10.98 -1.90
N HIS A 305 15.20 -10.87 -2.79
CA HIS A 305 14.75 -9.57 -3.29
C HIS A 305 13.32 -9.19 -2.93
N PHE A 306 12.44 -10.16 -2.64
CA PHE A 306 11.02 -9.87 -2.50
C PHE A 306 10.58 -9.86 -1.05
N LEU A 307 9.76 -8.86 -0.72
CA LEU A 307 9.04 -8.74 0.53
C LEU A 307 7.55 -8.91 0.23
N THR A 308 6.83 -9.49 1.18
CA THR A 308 5.38 -9.74 1.10
C THR A 308 4.75 -9.39 2.42
N CYS A 309 3.47 -9.08 2.43
CA CYS A 309 2.74 -8.72 3.64
C CYS A 309 1.38 -9.41 3.73
N PHE A 310 0.81 -9.41 4.94
CA PHE A 310 -0.45 -10.08 5.23
C PHE A 310 -1.30 -9.32 6.25
N ILE A 311 -2.61 -9.31 6.01
CA ILE A 311 -3.65 -8.94 6.99
C ILE A 311 -4.16 -10.21 7.69
N GLU A 312 -4.91 -11.04 6.97
CA GLU A 312 -5.35 -12.37 7.39
C GLU A 312 -4.91 -13.45 6.40
N ASP A 313 -3.89 -14.23 6.76
CA ASP A 313 -3.31 -15.24 5.86
C ASP A 313 -2.65 -16.42 6.60
N GLU A 314 -3.44 -17.21 7.34
CA GLU A 314 -2.95 -18.44 7.96
C GLU A 314 -2.34 -19.42 6.94
N SER A 315 -2.77 -19.39 5.68
CA SER A 315 -2.24 -20.29 4.64
C SER A 315 -0.79 -19.94 4.31
N GLY A 316 -0.48 -18.65 4.14
CA GLY A 316 0.87 -18.15 3.96
C GLY A 316 1.74 -18.41 5.18
N LEU A 317 1.23 -18.10 6.38
CA LEU A 317 1.97 -18.29 7.64
C LEU A 317 2.28 -19.76 7.96
N ARG A 318 1.38 -20.70 7.63
CA ARG A 318 1.66 -22.15 7.73
C ARG A 318 2.80 -22.60 6.82
N ASN A 319 3.00 -21.91 5.70
CA ASN A 319 4.01 -22.22 4.69
C ASN A 319 5.20 -21.24 4.72
N ARG A 320 5.39 -20.51 5.83
CA ARG A 320 6.45 -19.49 5.98
C ARG A 320 7.86 -19.95 5.66
N ASP A 321 8.18 -21.23 5.86
CA ASP A 321 9.49 -21.80 5.52
C ASP A 321 9.73 -21.87 4.01
N LEU A 322 8.66 -22.04 3.22
CA LEU A 322 8.71 -22.05 1.76
C LEU A 322 8.78 -20.63 1.19
N VAL A 323 8.16 -19.67 1.86
CA VAL A 323 8.19 -18.24 1.50
C VAL A 323 9.54 -17.63 1.88
N GLY A 324 10.02 -17.92 3.08
CA GLY A 324 11.11 -17.22 3.77
C GLY A 324 10.55 -16.35 4.89
N ILE A 325 10.82 -16.70 6.14
CA ILE A 325 10.30 -15.94 7.30
C ILE A 325 10.80 -14.48 7.33
N ASP A 326 11.98 -14.24 6.77
CA ASP A 326 12.59 -12.92 6.67
C ASP A 326 12.02 -12.10 5.48
N ASN A 327 11.04 -12.63 4.75
CA ASN A 327 10.38 -11.99 3.60
C ASN A 327 8.91 -11.66 3.88
N ILE A 328 8.40 -12.00 5.06
CA ILE A 328 7.01 -11.80 5.47
C ILE A 328 6.96 -10.61 6.44
N LEU A 329 6.07 -9.66 6.17
CA LEU A 329 5.85 -8.47 6.96
C LEU A 329 4.37 -8.35 7.33
N PHE A 330 4.07 -7.62 8.39
CA PHE A 330 2.72 -7.38 8.85
C PHE A 330 2.13 -6.13 8.18
N GLU A 331 0.84 -6.15 7.88
CA GLU A 331 0.07 -4.99 7.43
C GLU A 331 -1.30 -4.93 8.11
N CYS A 332 -1.87 -3.73 8.15
CA CYS A 332 -3.16 -3.43 8.75
C CYS A 332 -4.16 -2.91 7.71
N ASP A 333 -3.68 -2.34 6.60
CA ASP A 333 -4.47 -1.76 5.52
C ASP A 333 -5.48 -0.71 6.02
N TYR A 334 -5.12 0.04 7.06
CA TYR A 334 -6.00 1.12 7.54
C TYR A 334 -5.97 2.25 6.49
N PRO A 335 -7.11 2.80 6.00
CA PRO A 335 -8.46 2.68 6.55
C PRO A 335 -9.44 1.86 5.70
N HIS A 336 -8.91 0.96 4.87
CA HIS A 336 -9.70 0.16 3.95
C HIS A 336 -10.58 -0.86 4.68
N SER A 337 -11.51 -1.48 3.94
CA SER A 337 -12.46 -2.46 4.45
C SER A 337 -11.84 -3.76 4.95
N ASP A 338 -10.62 -4.07 4.50
CA ASP A 338 -9.90 -5.28 4.91
C ASP A 338 -9.24 -5.08 6.29
N SER A 339 -9.07 -3.83 6.72
CA SER A 339 -8.60 -3.50 8.03
C SER A 339 -9.48 -4.04 9.15
N THR A 340 -8.84 -4.55 10.20
CA THR A 340 -9.54 -5.09 11.38
C THR A 340 -9.46 -4.17 12.59
N TRP A 341 -9.15 -2.89 12.36
CA TRP A 341 -9.17 -1.85 13.38
C TRP A 341 -10.49 -1.86 14.19
N PRO A 342 -10.47 -1.75 15.53
CA PRO A 342 -9.31 -1.54 16.42
C PRO A 342 -8.81 -2.84 17.09
N VAL A 343 -9.19 -4.01 16.57
CA VAL A 343 -8.89 -5.33 17.15
C VAL A 343 -7.83 -6.09 16.33
N THR A 344 -7.01 -5.35 15.58
CA THR A 344 -5.98 -5.91 14.72
C THR A 344 -4.96 -6.76 15.49
N PRO A 345 -4.49 -6.36 16.69
CA PRO A 345 -3.57 -7.18 17.48
C PRO A 345 -4.13 -8.56 17.83
N GLU A 346 -5.40 -8.65 18.20
CA GLU A 346 -6.07 -9.90 18.55
C GLU A 346 -6.21 -10.82 17.33
N ASN A 347 -6.66 -10.27 16.20
CA ASN A 347 -6.78 -11.02 14.96
C ASN A 347 -5.43 -11.53 14.46
N THR A 348 -4.40 -10.68 14.53
CA THR A 348 -3.03 -11.04 14.15
C THR A 348 -2.49 -12.13 15.07
N PHE A 349 -2.54 -11.93 16.40
CA PHE A 349 -2.02 -12.89 17.37
C PHE A 349 -2.67 -14.26 17.23
N ARG A 350 -4.00 -14.31 17.07
CA ARG A 350 -4.76 -15.55 16.85
C ARG A 350 -4.20 -16.36 15.68
N GLN A 351 -3.90 -15.71 14.56
CA GLN A 351 -3.36 -16.40 13.38
C GLN A 351 -1.95 -16.92 13.63
N LEU A 352 -1.09 -16.12 14.26
CA LEU A 352 0.28 -16.49 14.60
C LEU A 352 0.32 -17.69 15.57
N GLU A 353 -0.58 -17.72 16.56
CA GLU A 353 -0.75 -18.85 17.48
C GLU A 353 -1.31 -20.09 16.76
N ASN A 354 -2.33 -19.92 15.92
CA ASN A 354 -2.98 -21.02 15.17
C ASN A 354 -2.02 -21.79 14.28
N VAL A 355 -0.96 -21.14 13.81
CA VAL A 355 0.07 -21.72 12.94
C VAL A 355 1.39 -22.01 13.67
N GLY A 356 1.41 -21.76 14.99
CA GLY A 356 2.48 -22.16 15.91
C GLY A 356 3.80 -21.43 15.69
N LEU A 357 3.78 -20.12 15.42
CA LEU A 357 5.01 -19.33 15.38
C LEU A 357 5.58 -19.18 16.79
N SER A 358 6.90 -19.32 16.91
CA SER A 358 7.66 -18.95 18.10
C SER A 358 7.69 -17.44 18.31
N ASP A 359 7.97 -16.99 19.54
CA ASP A 359 8.11 -15.56 19.85
C ASP A 359 9.17 -14.87 18.96
N GLU A 360 10.22 -15.57 18.53
CA GLU A 360 11.23 -15.05 17.60
C GLU A 360 10.64 -14.81 16.21
N GLU A 361 9.93 -15.79 15.65
CA GLU A 361 9.26 -15.67 14.35
C GLU A 361 8.18 -14.60 14.36
N ILE A 362 7.42 -14.49 15.45
CA ILE A 362 6.43 -13.42 15.65
C ILE A 362 7.11 -12.05 15.57
N ASN A 363 8.20 -11.84 16.33
CA ASN A 363 8.92 -10.57 16.28
C ASN A 363 9.45 -10.26 14.87
N LYS A 364 9.92 -11.27 14.12
CA LYS A 364 10.34 -11.10 12.72
C LYS A 364 9.24 -10.54 11.85
N VAL A 365 8.12 -11.25 11.76
CA VAL A 365 7.03 -10.88 10.83
C VAL A 365 6.28 -9.62 11.26
N THR A 366 6.19 -9.35 12.57
CA THR A 366 5.42 -8.21 13.07
C THR A 366 6.16 -6.88 13.04
N HIS A 367 7.49 -6.86 13.18
CA HIS A 367 8.24 -5.60 13.17
C HIS A 367 9.72 -5.69 12.77
N LEU A 368 10.46 -6.75 13.13
CA LEU A 368 11.92 -6.75 12.89
C LEU A 368 12.28 -6.77 11.40
N ASN A 369 11.48 -7.46 10.57
CA ASN A 369 11.67 -7.42 9.12
C ASN A 369 11.43 -6.01 8.58
N ALA A 370 10.36 -5.34 9.02
CA ALA A 370 10.08 -3.95 8.62
C ALA A 370 11.22 -3.01 9.03
N ILE A 371 11.68 -3.09 10.30
CA ILE A 371 12.81 -2.29 10.80
C ILE A 371 14.05 -2.48 9.94
N LYS A 372 14.37 -3.74 9.62
CA LYS A 372 15.55 -4.11 8.83
C LYS A 372 15.49 -3.54 7.41
N TYR A 373 14.40 -3.77 6.67
CA TYR A 373 14.38 -3.44 5.24
C TYR A 373 14.03 -1.98 4.97
N PHE A 374 13.16 -1.37 5.77
CA PHE A 374 12.83 0.05 5.62
C PHE A 374 13.83 0.98 6.31
N ASN A 375 14.86 0.42 6.97
CA ASN A 375 15.88 1.15 7.71
C ASN A 375 15.27 2.20 8.68
N PHE A 376 14.25 1.75 9.41
CA PHE A 376 13.43 2.59 10.27
C PHE A 376 13.28 1.91 11.63
N ASP A 377 14.00 2.40 12.64
CA ASP A 377 14.00 1.82 14.00
C ASP A 377 13.24 2.71 15.00
N PRO A 378 11.91 2.55 15.12
CA PRO A 378 11.11 3.31 16.05
C PRO A 378 11.38 2.91 17.50
N ILE A 379 11.91 1.71 17.75
CA ILE A 379 12.22 1.21 19.10
C ILE A 379 13.43 1.96 19.65
N ALA A 380 14.46 2.18 18.83
CA ALA A 380 15.61 3.00 19.20
C ALA A 380 15.22 4.46 19.52
N LEU A 381 14.20 5.00 18.84
CA LEU A 381 13.72 6.37 19.03
C LEU A 381 12.79 6.53 20.25
N LEU A 382 11.87 5.59 20.44
CA LEU A 382 10.77 5.73 21.40
C LEU A 382 11.00 4.97 22.71
N GLY A 383 11.94 4.03 22.75
CA GLY A 383 12.14 3.11 23.87
C GLY A 383 11.14 1.95 23.83
N ARG A 384 11.62 0.72 23.97
CA ARG A 384 10.82 -0.51 23.76
C ARG A 384 9.57 -0.58 24.64
N GLU A 385 9.64 -0.07 25.86
CA GLU A 385 8.53 -0.04 26.82
C GLU A 385 7.35 0.82 26.34
N ASN A 386 7.56 1.71 25.37
CA ASN A 386 6.55 2.59 24.80
C ASN A 386 5.96 2.08 23.48
N CYS A 387 6.44 0.93 23.01
CA CYS A 387 6.22 0.41 21.67
C CYS A 387 5.28 -0.79 21.58
N THR A 388 4.92 -1.39 22.72
CA THR A 388 4.05 -2.58 22.71
C THR A 388 2.58 -2.20 22.55
N VAL A 389 1.77 -3.14 22.07
CA VAL A 389 0.31 -3.00 21.96
C VAL A 389 -0.29 -2.47 23.27
N GLY A 390 0.11 -3.02 24.42
CA GLY A 390 -0.43 -2.57 25.71
C GLY A 390 -0.01 -1.15 26.11
N ALA A 391 1.24 -0.77 25.83
CA ALA A 391 1.69 0.59 26.09
C ALA A 391 0.96 1.62 25.22
N LEU A 392 0.76 1.30 23.95
CA LEU A 392 0.04 2.12 22.98
C LEU A 392 -1.44 2.25 23.34
N ARG A 393 -2.11 1.14 23.71
CA ARG A 393 -3.52 1.18 24.12
C ARG A 393 -3.75 1.98 25.40
N GLU A 394 -2.82 1.93 26.34
CA GLU A 394 -2.91 2.76 27.54
C GLU A 394 -2.77 4.26 27.19
N LYS A 395 -1.92 4.64 26.22
CA LYS A 395 -1.87 6.01 25.68
C LYS A 395 -3.19 6.43 25.04
N ALA A 396 -3.76 5.59 24.17
CA ALA A 396 -5.06 5.87 23.53
C ALA A 396 -6.19 6.04 24.56
N LYS A 397 -6.21 5.20 25.59
CA LYS A 397 -7.18 5.28 26.68
C LYS A 397 -7.05 6.58 27.47
N GLN A 398 -5.81 7.01 27.77
CA GLN A 398 -5.54 8.28 28.45
C GLN A 398 -5.93 9.48 27.59
N ALA A 399 -5.73 9.39 26.28
CA ALA A 399 -6.15 10.39 25.31
C ALA A 399 -7.67 10.37 25.01
N GLY A 400 -8.40 9.35 25.46
CA GLY A 400 -9.84 9.23 25.25
C GLY A 400 -10.24 8.90 23.81
N VAL A 401 -9.40 8.16 23.07
CA VAL A 401 -9.67 7.75 21.69
C VAL A 401 -10.93 6.88 21.64
N ASP A 402 -11.90 7.27 20.81
CA ASP A 402 -13.19 6.58 20.68
C ASP A 402 -13.09 5.42 19.69
N THR A 403 -13.17 4.18 20.17
CA THR A 403 -13.06 2.96 19.35
C THR A 403 -14.40 2.39 18.89
N ARG A 404 -15.51 3.04 19.22
CA ARG A 404 -16.86 2.56 18.88
C ARG A 404 -17.13 2.74 17.39
N GLU A 405 -17.93 1.82 16.85
CA GLU A 405 -18.50 1.99 15.52
C GLU A 405 -19.35 3.27 15.46
N LYS A 406 -19.16 4.03 14.39
CA LYS A 406 -19.91 5.24 14.06
C LYS A 406 -20.48 5.07 12.66
N SER A 407 -21.81 5.12 12.59
CA SER A 407 -22.51 5.24 11.32
C SER A 407 -22.14 6.58 10.68
N GLY A 408 -21.72 6.54 9.41
CA GLY A 408 -21.51 7.73 8.59
C GLY A 408 -22.79 8.21 7.91
N GLY A 409 -23.94 7.56 8.17
CA GLY A 409 -25.19 7.83 7.45
C GLY A 409 -25.18 7.37 5.98
N GLY A 410 -24.16 6.60 5.58
CA GLY A 410 -24.06 5.98 4.26
C GLY A 410 -25.25 5.06 4.02
N LYS A 411 -25.85 5.17 2.83
CA LYS A 411 -26.90 4.21 2.42
C LYS A 411 -26.19 2.91 2.07
N SER A 412 -26.62 1.77 2.63
CA SER A 412 -26.15 0.45 2.16
C SER A 412 -26.15 0.41 0.64
N ALA A 413 -25.14 -0.26 0.07
CA ALA A 413 -24.97 -0.41 -1.38
C ALA A 413 -26.33 -0.69 -2.03
N LYS A 414 -26.76 0.21 -2.93
CA LYS A 414 -28.06 0.10 -3.58
C LYS A 414 -28.03 -1.06 -4.57
N VAL A 415 -28.36 -2.24 -4.07
CA VAL A 415 -28.56 -3.43 -4.89
C VAL A 415 -29.73 -3.19 -5.84
N SER A 416 -29.49 -3.26 -7.15
CA SER A 416 -30.56 -3.28 -8.13
C SER A 416 -30.85 -4.72 -8.57
N ASP A 417 -32.14 -5.09 -8.52
CA ASP A 417 -32.75 -6.23 -9.23
C ASP A 417 -32.53 -7.68 -8.69
N ARG A 418 -33.68 -8.32 -8.39
CA ARG A 418 -34.06 -9.73 -8.10
C ARG A 418 -33.23 -10.60 -7.15
N SER A 419 -31.91 -10.48 -7.08
CA SER A 419 -31.04 -11.42 -6.33
C SER A 419 -30.66 -10.93 -4.92
N GLY A 420 -30.70 -9.61 -4.68
CA GLY A 420 -30.23 -9.03 -3.42
C GLY A 420 -28.70 -8.95 -3.29
N ARG A 421 -27.92 -9.08 -4.38
CA ARG A 421 -26.45 -9.00 -4.38
C ARG A 421 -25.92 -7.94 -5.34
N MET A 422 -24.84 -7.26 -4.95
CA MET A 422 -24.07 -6.38 -5.82
C MET A 422 -23.27 -7.20 -6.84
N THR A 423 -23.30 -6.77 -8.10
CA THR A 423 -22.63 -7.44 -9.21
C THR A 423 -21.45 -6.64 -9.76
N SER A 424 -20.53 -7.34 -10.44
CA SER A 424 -19.40 -6.73 -11.14
C SER A 424 -19.84 -5.62 -12.11
N GLY A 425 -20.92 -5.85 -12.87
CA GLY A 425 -21.43 -4.89 -13.84
C GLY A 425 -22.07 -3.65 -13.22
N GLU A 426 -22.63 -3.76 -12.02
CA GLU A 426 -23.12 -2.60 -11.26
C GLU A 426 -21.95 -1.75 -10.75
N VAL A 427 -20.92 -2.39 -10.19
CA VAL A 427 -19.71 -1.70 -9.72
C VAL A 427 -18.97 -1.01 -10.86
N GLN A 428 -18.78 -1.70 -12.00
CA GLN A 428 -18.18 -1.10 -13.20
C GLN A 428 -18.96 0.13 -13.70
N LYS A 429 -20.29 0.14 -13.59
CA LYS A 429 -21.12 1.31 -13.95
C LYS A 429 -20.97 2.47 -12.98
N LEU A 430 -20.76 2.21 -11.68
CA LEU A 430 -20.47 3.25 -10.70
C LEU A 430 -19.19 4.01 -11.10
N PHE A 431 -18.12 3.28 -11.41
CA PHE A 431 -16.86 3.85 -11.87
C PHE A 431 -16.94 4.54 -13.25
N ALA A 432 -17.72 3.98 -14.18
CA ALA A 432 -17.91 4.58 -15.50
C ALA A 432 -18.76 5.87 -15.46
N GLY A 433 -19.69 5.97 -14.50
CA GLY A 433 -20.58 7.12 -14.33
C GLY A 433 -19.92 8.34 -13.70
N GLU A 434 -18.76 8.18 -13.06
CA GLU A 434 -18.06 9.22 -12.31
C GLU A 434 -16.84 9.83 -13.04
N GLY A 435 -16.64 9.51 -14.32
CA GLY A 435 -15.62 10.17 -15.15
C GLY A 435 -14.41 9.33 -15.49
N ALA A 436 -14.56 8.01 -15.55
CA ALA A 436 -13.63 7.18 -16.30
C ALA A 436 -13.82 7.49 -17.80
N ALA A 437 -12.92 8.31 -18.35
CA ALA A 437 -12.62 8.24 -19.76
C ALA A 437 -12.18 6.80 -20.06
N SER A 438 -13.08 6.00 -20.64
CA SER A 438 -12.69 4.82 -21.38
C SER A 438 -12.01 5.29 -22.66
N ASP A 439 -10.67 5.31 -22.64
CA ASP A 439 -9.76 4.80 -23.67
C ASP A 439 -8.34 5.34 -23.46
#